data_AF-A0A7J9HP70-F1
#
_entry.id   AF-A0A7J9HP70-F1
#
_cell.length_a   1.000
_cell.length_b   1.000
_cell.length_c   1.000
_cell.angle_alpha   90.00
_cell.angle_beta   90.00
_cell.angle_gamma   90.00
#
_symmetry.space_group_name_H-M   'P 1'
#
loop_
_entity.id
_entity.type
_entity.pdbx_description
1 polymer ?
#
loop_
_entity_poly.entity_id
_entity_poly.type
_entity_poly.pdbx_seq_one_letter_code
_entity_poly.pdbx_strand_id
1 'polypeptide(L)'
;TDLICVYLNVVNLVIPIGFDPWVSIHVLKLEIWAGKIISPYHLYLNPKLVVKQYQFWRLITNFLYFRKMASVLTGIVLIGGMIPYLSASFARIIFLSNSLTFMMVYVWSKQNPFIHMSFLGLFTFTAAYLPWVLLGFSVLVGASAWVDLL
;
A
#
# COMPACT_ATOMS: atom_id res chain seq x y z
N THR A 1 6.16 -6.50 25.27
CA THR A 1 7.07 -7.08 24.25
C THR A 1 6.35 -7.40 22.96
N ASP A 2 5.02 -7.58 22.95
CA ASP A 2 4.31 -8.07 21.77
C ASP A 2 3.96 -7.02 20.72
N LEU A 3 3.60 -5.78 21.07
CA LEU A 3 3.21 -4.79 20.05
C LEU A 3 4.39 -4.12 19.34
N ILE A 4 5.49 -3.84 20.04
CA ILE A 4 6.71 -3.33 19.38
C ILE A 4 7.38 -4.43 18.56
N CYS A 5 7.32 -5.70 18.98
CA CYS A 5 7.74 -6.82 18.14
C CYS A 5 6.75 -7.11 17.00
N VAL A 6 5.43 -6.98 17.17
CA VAL A 6 4.47 -7.11 16.05
C VAL A 6 4.60 -5.94 15.09
N TYR A 7 4.82 -4.71 15.56
CA TYR A 7 5.01 -3.54 14.71
C TYR A 7 6.40 -3.51 14.06
N LEU A 8 7.48 -3.88 14.76
CA LEU A 8 8.81 -4.07 14.15
C LEU A 8 8.86 -5.29 13.23
N ASN A 9 8.12 -6.38 13.50
CA ASN A 9 8.07 -7.55 12.62
C ASN A 9 7.14 -7.30 11.42
N VAL A 10 6.04 -6.56 11.58
CA VAL A 10 5.22 -6.09 10.45
C VAL A 10 5.97 -5.04 9.64
N VAL A 11 6.65 -4.05 10.24
CA VAL A 11 7.38 -2.99 9.51
C VAL A 11 8.72 -3.48 8.92
N ASN A 12 9.48 -4.36 9.58
CA ASN A 12 10.69 -4.98 9.00
C ASN A 12 10.39 -6.09 8.00
N LEU A 13 9.21 -6.74 8.06
CA LEU A 13 8.73 -7.62 6.98
C LEU A 13 8.17 -6.80 5.80
N VAL A 14 7.81 -5.53 6.01
CA VAL A 14 7.09 -4.73 5.02
C VAL A 14 7.99 -4.04 3.99
N ILE A 15 9.16 -3.43 4.28
CA ILE A 15 9.94 -2.75 3.19
C ILE A 15 11.45 -2.64 3.50
N PRO A 16 12.35 -3.38 2.81
CA PRO A 16 13.72 -2.94 2.58
C PRO A 16 13.92 -2.27 1.21
N ILE A 17 12.93 -1.59 0.62
CA ILE A 17 12.87 -1.52 -0.84
C ILE A 17 12.27 -0.22 -1.39
N GLY A 18 13.07 0.84 -1.30
CA GLY A 18 13.04 1.86 -2.34
C GLY A 18 13.42 1.19 -3.65
N PHE A 19 12.42 0.94 -4.51
CA PHE A 19 12.57 0.20 -5.75
C PHE A 19 13.15 -1.20 -5.52
N ASP A 20 12.32 -2.10 -5.01
CA ASP A 20 12.65 -3.51 -4.84
C ASP A 20 13.39 -4.04 -6.08
N PRO A 21 14.73 -4.22 -6.03
CA PRO A 21 15.49 -4.57 -7.22
C PRO A 21 14.96 -5.89 -7.79
N TRP A 22 14.41 -6.74 -6.91
CA TRP A 22 13.78 -7.99 -7.26
C TRP A 22 12.55 -7.82 -8.15
N VAL A 23 11.71 -6.81 -7.93
CA VAL A 23 10.55 -6.53 -8.80
C VAL A 23 11.03 -6.07 -10.18
N SER A 24 12.02 -5.17 -10.22
CA SER A 24 12.59 -4.70 -11.49
C SER A 24 13.30 -5.83 -12.25
N ILE A 25 14.03 -6.70 -11.54
CA ILE A 25 14.69 -7.90 -12.07
C ILE A 25 13.64 -8.92 -12.57
N HIS A 26 12.54 -9.14 -11.84
CA HIS A 26 11.48 -10.06 -12.28
C HIS A 26 10.78 -9.54 -13.53
N VAL A 27 10.48 -8.25 -13.60
CA VAL A 27 9.89 -7.59 -14.78
C VAL A 27 10.82 -7.73 -15.99
N LEU A 28 12.10 -7.40 -15.85
CA LEU A 28 13.10 -7.55 -16.92
C LEU A 28 13.27 -9.01 -17.35
N LYS A 29 13.25 -9.94 -16.39
CA LYS A 29 13.35 -11.39 -16.67
C LYS A 29 12.11 -11.91 -17.40
N LEU A 30 10.91 -11.42 -17.08
CA LEU A 30 9.67 -11.76 -17.77
C LEU A 30 9.67 -11.25 -19.23
N GLU A 31 10.17 -10.05 -19.49
CA GLU A 31 10.29 -9.51 -20.85
C GLU A 31 11.27 -10.32 -21.70
N ILE A 32 12.44 -10.67 -21.13
CA ILE A 32 13.44 -11.51 -21.79
C ILE A 32 12.90 -12.92 -22.04
N TRP A 33 12.18 -13.49 -21.08
CA TRP A 33 11.62 -14.84 -21.18
C TRP A 33 10.43 -14.92 -22.16
N ALA A 34 9.57 -13.90 -22.17
CA ALA A 34 8.47 -13.78 -23.13
C ALA A 34 8.99 -13.69 -24.57
N GLY A 35 10.07 -12.93 -24.81
CA GLY A 35 10.74 -12.90 -26.11
C GLY A 35 11.35 -14.25 -26.52
N LYS A 36 11.72 -15.09 -25.55
CA LYS A 36 12.37 -16.40 -25.79
C LYS A 36 11.37 -17.54 -25.97
N ILE A 37 10.21 -17.50 -25.30
CA ILE A 37 9.16 -18.54 -25.38
C ILE A 37 8.28 -18.40 -26.61
N ILE A 38 7.99 -17.18 -27.04
CA ILE A 38 7.11 -16.97 -28.19
C ILE A 38 7.80 -17.31 -29.53
N SER A 39 9.13 -17.42 -29.55
CA SER A 39 9.97 -17.47 -30.75
C SER A 39 10.07 -18.81 -31.51
N PRO A 40 9.29 -19.88 -31.21
CA PRO A 40 9.17 -20.94 -32.23
C PRO A 40 7.76 -21.48 -32.53
N TYR A 41 6.78 -21.41 -31.60
CA TYR A 41 5.56 -22.24 -31.70
C TYR A 41 4.24 -21.48 -31.92
N HIS A 42 4.14 -20.20 -31.52
CA HIS A 42 2.89 -19.45 -31.58
C HIS A 42 2.63 -18.74 -32.92
N LEU A 43 3.69 -18.48 -33.69
CA LEU A 43 3.56 -18.16 -35.10
C LEU A 43 3.40 -19.49 -35.83
N TYR A 44 2.16 -19.97 -35.94
CA TYR A 44 1.73 -20.94 -36.97
C TYR A 44 1.87 -20.30 -38.37
N LEU A 45 3.00 -19.64 -38.64
CA LEU A 45 3.37 -19.09 -39.92
C LEU A 45 3.91 -20.27 -40.71
N ASN A 46 3.16 -20.68 -41.71
CA ASN A 46 3.64 -21.61 -42.71
C ASN A 46 4.73 -20.88 -43.53
N PRO A 47 6.03 -21.15 -43.31
CA PRO A 47 7.12 -20.35 -43.88
C PRO A 47 7.13 -20.43 -45.41
N LYS A 48 6.53 -21.49 -45.97
CA LYS A 48 6.35 -21.70 -47.41
C LYS A 48 5.49 -20.61 -48.07
N LEU A 49 4.50 -20.05 -47.37
CA LEU A 49 3.60 -19.02 -47.92
C LEU A 49 4.24 -17.62 -47.87
N VAL A 50 5.01 -17.32 -46.83
CA VAL A 50 5.69 -16.03 -46.64
C VAL A 50 6.83 -15.85 -47.66
N VAL A 51 7.65 -16.89 -47.85
CA VAL A 51 8.79 -16.85 -48.78
C VAL A 51 8.33 -16.85 -50.24
N LYS A 52 7.25 -17.56 -50.57
CA LYS A 52 6.71 -17.56 -51.95
C LYS A 52 5.96 -16.29 -52.34
N GLN A 53 5.30 -15.60 -51.41
CA GLN A 53 4.40 -14.47 -51.72
C GLN A 53 4.88 -13.11 -51.19
N TYR A 54 6.11 -12.98 -50.70
CA TYR A 54 6.72 -11.72 -50.23
C TYR A 54 5.87 -10.93 -49.20
N GLN A 55 5.03 -11.60 -48.40
CA GLN A 55 4.19 -10.93 -47.38
C GLN A 55 4.93 -10.66 -46.06
N PHE A 56 6.10 -10.02 -46.12
CA PHE A 56 6.95 -9.68 -44.96
C PHE A 56 6.27 -8.73 -43.95
N TRP A 57 5.36 -7.89 -44.43
CA TRP A 57 4.60 -6.93 -43.62
C TRP A 57 3.80 -7.61 -42.48
N ARG A 58 3.38 -8.86 -42.66
CA ARG A 58 2.64 -9.65 -41.66
C ARG A 58 3.52 -10.09 -40.48
N LEU A 59 4.82 -10.27 -40.73
CA LEU A 59 5.81 -10.63 -39.71
C LEU A 59 6.15 -9.43 -38.84
N ILE A 60 6.38 -8.28 -39.48
CA ILE A 60 6.76 -7.04 -38.80
C ILE A 60 5.64 -6.54 -37.87
N THR A 61 4.39 -6.54 -38.34
CA THR A 61 3.24 -6.07 -37.54
C THR A 61 2.93 -6.98 -36.35
N ASN A 62 3.02 -8.30 -36.52
CA ASN A 62 2.78 -9.25 -35.44
C ASN A 62 3.87 -9.14 -34.34
N PHE A 63 5.13 -8.96 -34.75
CA PHE A 63 6.24 -8.76 -33.81
C PHE A 63 6.12 -7.44 -33.02
N LEU A 64 5.66 -6.36 -33.66
CA LEU A 64 5.42 -5.07 -32.99
C LEU A 64 4.21 -5.11 -32.05
N TYR A 65 3.12 -5.79 -32.45
CA TYR A 65 1.91 -5.91 -31.64
C TYR A 65 2.17 -6.69 -30.35
N PHE A 66 2.95 -7.78 -30.44
CA PHE A 66 3.33 -8.59 -29.28
C PHE A 66 4.19 -7.80 -28.29
N ARG A 67 5.13 -6.99 -28.78
CA ARG A 67 5.96 -6.11 -27.95
C ARG A 67 5.14 -5.04 -27.23
N LYS A 68 4.12 -4.48 -27.89
CA LYS A 68 3.18 -3.55 -27.26
C LYS A 68 2.40 -4.21 -26.11
N MET A 69 1.89 -5.42 -26.30
CA MET A 69 1.15 -6.13 -25.24
C MET A 69 2.02 -6.42 -24.00
N ALA A 70 3.28 -6.82 -24.19
CA ALA A 70 4.21 -7.03 -23.10
C ALA A 70 4.45 -5.73 -22.30
N SER A 71 4.67 -4.60 -22.98
CA SER A 71 4.88 -3.31 -22.31
C SER A 71 3.67 -2.83 -21.50
N VAL A 72 2.44 -3.14 -21.94
CA VAL A 72 1.21 -2.80 -21.22
C VAL A 72 1.07 -3.64 -19.95
N LEU A 73 1.35 -4.95 -20.03
CA LEU A 73 1.36 -5.85 -18.86
C LEU A 73 2.39 -5.42 -17.82
N THR A 74 3.60 -5.06 -18.26
CA THR A 74 4.64 -4.49 -17.40
C THR A 74 4.16 -3.21 -16.70
N GLY A 75 3.49 -2.31 -17.44
CA GLY A 75 2.92 -1.08 -16.86
C GLY A 75 1.89 -1.33 -15.75
N ILE A 76 0.98 -2.30 -15.94
CA ILE A 76 -0.04 -2.66 -14.94
C ILE A 76 0.61 -3.20 -13.66
N VAL A 77 1.65 -4.03 -13.78
CA VAL A 77 2.38 -4.60 -12.64
C VAL A 77 3.14 -3.53 -11.86
N LEU A 78 3.76 -2.56 -12.54
CA LEU A 78 4.46 -1.45 -11.89
C LEU A 78 3.48 -0.54 -11.15
N ILE A 79 2.34 -0.18 -11.76
CA ILE A 79 1.33 0.67 -11.13
C ILE A 79 0.70 -0.04 -9.92
N GLY A 80 0.35 -1.33 -10.04
CA GLY A 80 -0.17 -2.14 -8.94
C GLY A 80 0.85 -2.32 -7.81
N GLY A 81 2.14 -2.43 -8.17
CA GLY A 81 3.25 -2.47 -7.23
C GLY A 81 3.33 -1.19 -6.39
N MET A 82 3.14 0.00 -6.97
CA MET A 82 3.29 1.29 -6.26
C MET A 82 2.26 1.55 -5.15
N ILE A 83 1.08 0.93 -5.22
CA ILE A 83 -0.05 1.15 -4.30
C ILE A 83 0.28 0.83 -2.82
N PRO A 84 0.83 -0.35 -2.46
CA PRO A 84 1.19 -0.67 -1.08
C PRO A 84 2.29 0.23 -0.50
N TYR A 85 3.19 0.77 -1.32
CA TYR A 85 4.23 1.70 -0.84
C TYR A 85 3.63 3.02 -0.34
N LEU A 86 2.61 3.51 -1.05
CA LEU A 86 1.90 4.72 -0.65
C LEU A 86 1.14 4.47 0.67
N SER A 87 0.43 3.34 0.75
CA SER A 87 -0.31 2.93 1.96
C SER A 87 0.59 2.80 3.20
N ALA A 88 1.79 2.24 3.07
CA ALA A 88 2.76 2.11 4.17
C ALA A 88 3.24 3.47 4.71
N SER A 89 3.32 4.48 3.85
CA SER A 89 3.68 5.85 4.26
C SER A 89 2.57 6.51 5.06
N PHE A 90 1.31 6.27 4.70
CA PHE A 90 0.15 6.77 5.42
C PHE A 90 -0.04 6.13 6.80
N ALA A 91 0.33 4.85 6.96
CA ALA A 91 0.25 4.16 8.26
C ALA A 91 1.09 4.86 9.36
N ARG A 92 2.24 5.43 9.01
CA ARG A 92 3.09 6.19 9.95
C ARG A 92 2.43 7.49 10.43
N ILE A 93 1.68 8.15 9.55
CA ILE A 93 0.95 9.38 9.87
C ILE A 93 -0.23 9.06 10.79
N ILE A 94 -0.92 7.94 10.55
CA ILE A 94 -2.04 7.47 11.39
C ILE A 94 -1.57 7.24 12.83
N PHE A 95 -0.41 6.59 13.02
CA PHE A 95 0.18 6.39 14.34
C PHE A 95 0.41 7.71 15.10
N LEU A 96 0.91 8.76 14.43
CA LEU A 96 1.18 10.06 15.07
C LEU A 96 -0.11 10.86 15.35
N SER A 97 -1.16 10.67 14.55
CA SER A 97 -2.41 11.43 14.66
C SER A 97 -3.24 11.09 15.91
N ASN A 98 -3.15 9.85 16.43
CA ASN A 98 -3.82 9.48 17.68
C ASN A 98 -3.28 10.31 18.86
N SER A 99 -1.96 10.38 19.02
CA SER A 99 -1.32 11.17 20.07
C SER A 99 -1.60 12.68 19.93
N LEU A 100 -1.58 13.21 18.70
CA LEU A 100 -1.89 14.63 18.46
C LEU A 100 -3.33 15.00 18.82
N THR A 101 -4.29 14.11 18.55
CA THR A 101 -5.70 14.32 18.90
C THR A 101 -5.88 14.34 20.42
N PHE A 102 -5.21 13.44 21.14
CA PHE A 102 -5.18 13.46 22.60
C PHE A 102 -4.56 14.75 23.14
N MET A 103 -3.47 15.23 22.55
CA MET A 103 -2.83 16.47 22.99
C MET A 103 -3.71 17.70 22.72
N MET A 104 -4.37 17.77 21.56
CA MET A 104 -5.31 18.85 21.26
C MET A 104 -6.48 18.87 22.25
N VAL A 105 -7.06 17.71 22.54
CA VAL A 105 -8.15 17.57 23.49
C VAL A 105 -7.69 17.88 24.93
N TYR A 106 -6.48 17.49 25.29
CA TYR A 106 -5.86 17.81 26.59
C TYR A 106 -5.63 19.32 26.76
N VAL A 107 -5.07 19.99 25.76
CA VAL A 107 -4.85 21.45 25.79
C VAL A 107 -6.17 22.19 25.91
N TRP A 108 -7.17 21.78 25.13
CA TRP A 108 -8.50 22.37 25.19
C TRP A 108 -9.19 22.15 26.55
N SER A 109 -9.04 20.95 27.11
CA SER A 109 -9.52 20.58 28.45
C SER A 109 -8.92 21.46 29.54
N LYS A 110 -7.63 21.81 29.43
CA LYS A 110 -6.94 22.72 30.35
C LYS A 110 -7.33 24.18 30.20
N GLN A 111 -7.70 24.61 28.99
CA GLN A 111 -8.12 25.99 28.73
C GLN A 111 -9.52 26.31 29.26
N ASN A 112 -10.40 25.31 29.35
CA ASN A 112 -11.80 25.51 29.75
C ASN A 112 -12.25 24.58 30.90
N PRO A 113 -11.61 24.64 32.08
CA PRO A 113 -11.86 23.69 33.16
C PRO A 113 -13.23 23.85 33.84
N PHE A 114 -13.96 24.94 33.61
CA PHE A 114 -15.27 25.20 34.23
C PHE A 114 -16.46 24.86 33.33
N ILE A 115 -16.20 24.37 32.10
CA ILE A 115 -17.26 23.98 31.18
C ILE A 115 -17.65 22.52 31.46
N HIS A 116 -18.92 22.29 31.80
CA HIS A 116 -19.48 20.96 32.00
C HIS A 116 -20.01 20.42 30.66
N MET A 117 -19.59 19.22 30.28
CA MET A 117 -19.95 18.58 29.02
C MET A 117 -20.66 17.25 29.31
N SER A 118 -21.66 16.95 28.49
CA SER A 118 -22.37 15.66 28.56
C SER A 118 -21.87 14.77 27.42
N PHE A 119 -21.28 13.61 27.73
CA PHE A 119 -20.65 12.75 26.72
C PHE A 119 -21.67 12.04 25.81
N LEU A 120 -22.84 11.69 26.36
CA LEU A 120 -23.95 11.02 25.66
C LEU A 120 -25.33 11.50 26.16
N GLY A 121 -25.38 12.68 26.79
CA GLY A 121 -26.57 13.17 27.51
C GLY A 121 -26.88 12.42 28.82
N LEU A 122 -26.22 11.29 29.09
CA LEU A 122 -26.45 10.43 30.26
C LEU A 122 -25.51 10.72 31.43
N PHE A 123 -24.28 11.16 31.16
CA PHE A 123 -23.28 11.47 32.18
C PHE A 123 -22.72 12.89 31.96
N THR A 124 -22.79 13.72 33.01
CA THR A 124 -22.30 15.10 33.02
C THR A 124 -20.92 15.16 33.70
N PHE A 125 -19.89 15.55 32.95
CA PHE A 125 -18.52 15.63 33.46
C PHE A 125 -17.88 16.98 33.13
N THR A 126 -16.96 17.42 33.96
CA THR A 126 -16.18 18.65 33.72
C THR A 126 -15.16 18.42 32.60
N ALA A 127 -14.94 19.42 31.74
CA ALA A 127 -14.00 19.36 30.61
C ALA A 127 -12.60 18.83 30.99
N ALA A 128 -12.16 19.11 32.23
CA ALA A 128 -10.89 18.67 32.80
C ALA A 128 -10.67 17.13 32.77
N TYR A 129 -11.73 16.34 32.81
CA TYR A 129 -11.66 14.87 32.85
C TYR A 129 -11.81 14.21 31.47
N LEU A 130 -12.07 14.99 30.42
CA LEU A 130 -12.41 14.47 29.10
C LEU A 130 -11.33 13.56 28.48
N PRO A 131 -10.01 13.88 28.55
CA PRO A 131 -8.96 12.96 28.06
C PRO A 131 -8.96 11.60 28.76
N TRP A 132 -9.23 11.58 30.08
CA TRP A 132 -9.24 10.34 30.88
C TRP A 132 -10.48 9.48 30.61
N VAL A 133 -11.64 10.11 30.40
CA VAL A 133 -12.88 9.42 30.05
C VAL A 133 -12.75 8.73 28.68
N LEU A 134 -12.12 9.40 27.70
CA LEU A 134 -11.83 8.82 26.38
C LEU A 134 -10.88 7.61 26.49
N LEU A 135 -9.83 7.68 27.31
CA LEU A 135 -8.95 6.54 27.58
C LEU A 135 -9.71 5.37 28.21
N GLY A 136 -10.58 5.64 29.19
CA GLY A 136 -11.42 4.63 29.83
C GLY A 136 -12.35 3.91 28.86
N PHE A 137 -13.01 4.66 27.96
CA PHE A 137 -13.85 4.06 26.91
C PHE A 137 -13.05 3.26 25.89
N SER A 138 -11.85 3.73 25.51
CA SER A 138 -10.96 3.00 24.60
C SER A 138 -10.59 1.63 25.17
N VAL A 139 -10.21 1.59 26.47
CA VAL A 139 -9.92 0.34 27.18
C VAL A 139 -11.15 -0.57 27.28
N LEU A 140 -12.33 0.00 27.60
CA LEU A 140 -13.56 -0.76 27.78
C LEU A 140 -14.08 -1.39 26.47
N VAL A 141 -13.90 -0.71 25.34
CA VAL A 141 -14.22 -1.22 23.99
C VAL A 141 -13.20 -2.28 23.54
N GLY A 142 -12.11 -2.49 24.28
CA GLY A 142 -11.06 -3.46 23.98
C GLY A 142 -10.02 -2.95 22.99
N ALA A 143 -9.96 -1.63 22.76
CA ALA A 143 -8.88 -1.04 21.97
C ALA A 143 -7.58 -1.03 22.79
N SER A 144 -6.45 -1.28 22.11
CA SER A 144 -5.13 -1.31 22.71
C SER A 144 -4.68 0.10 23.13
N ALA A 145 -5.12 0.56 24.30
CA ALA A 145 -4.75 1.86 24.86
C ALA A 145 -3.24 2.06 25.02
N TRP A 146 -2.47 0.97 25.01
CA TRP A 146 -1.01 0.98 24.96
C TRP A 146 -0.44 1.68 23.72
N VAL A 147 -1.15 1.64 22.59
CA VAL A 147 -0.73 2.28 21.32
C VAL A 147 -0.94 3.80 21.38
N ASP A 148 -1.90 4.25 22.18
CA ASP A 148 -2.22 5.67 22.34
C ASP A 148 -1.37 6.34 23.43
N LEU A 149 -0.78 5.53 24.31
CA LEU A 149 0.08 5.96 25.42
C LEU A 149 1.59 5.90 25.10
N LEU A 150 1.98 5.13 24.07
CA LEU A 150 3.36 5.00 23.54
C LEU A 150 3.62 6.01 22.41
#